data_AF-A0A4D4L0A8-F1
#
_entry.id   AF-A0A4D4L0A8-F1
#
_cell.length_a   1.000
_cell.length_b   1.000
_cell.length_c   1.000
_cell.angle_alpha   90.00
_cell.angle_beta   90.00
_cell.angle_gamma   90.00
#
_symmetry.space_group_name_H-M   'P 1'
#
loop_
_entity.id
_entity.type
_entity.pdbx_description
1 polymer ?
#
loop_
_entity_poly.entity_id
_entity_poly.type
_entity_poly.pdbx_seq_one_letter_code
_entity_poly.pdbx_strand_id
1 'polypeptide(L)' 'MIPDQPGALAELFTAVGETGVNIEDVRIEHSPDRPRGLVELLVEKASAPQLCRLLDAAGWTLPDKNSAAVNYP' A
#
# COMPACT_ATOMS: atom_id res chain seq x y z
N MET A 1 5.85 -0.67 -1.59
CA MET A 1 6.49 -1.91 -2.08
C MET A 1 6.44 -2.94 -0.98
N ILE A 2 6.15 -4.18 -1.34
CA ILE A 2 6.03 -5.29 -0.39
C ILE A 2 7.16 -6.32 -0.60
N PRO A 3 7.79 -6.83 0.47
CA PRO A 3 8.73 -7.95 0.37
C PRO A 3 8.04 -9.19 -0.20
N ASP A 4 8.76 -9.94 -1.04
CA ASP A 4 8.30 -11.24 -1.53
C ASP A 4 8.65 -12.34 -0.50
N GLN A 5 7.86 -12.39 0.57
CA GLN A 5 8.00 -13.40 1.62
C GLN A 5 6.64 -13.72 2.26
N PRO A 6 6.46 -14.92 2.82
CA PRO A 6 5.25 -15.27 3.56
C PRO A 6 4.96 -14.25 4.68
N GLY A 7 3.70 -13.85 4.80
CA GLY A 7 3.24 -12.96 5.87
C GLY A 7 3.33 -11.46 5.56
N ALA A 8 4.05 -11.03 4.52
CA ALA A 8 4.23 -9.61 4.23
C ALA A 8 2.90 -8.85 4.02
N LEU A 9 1.91 -9.49 3.38
CA LEU A 9 0.58 -8.88 3.20
C LEU A 9 -0.18 -8.77 4.52
N ALA A 10 -0.04 -9.75 5.41
CA ALA A 10 -0.66 -9.70 6.71
C ALA A 10 -0.07 -8.56 7.54
N GLU A 11 1.25 -8.39 7.54
CA GLU A 11 1.93 -7.27 8.20
C GLU A 11 1.43 -5.92 7.67
N LEU A 12 1.28 -5.78 6.35
CA LEU A 12 0.72 -4.57 5.73
C LEU A 12 -0.70 -4.30 6.23
N PHE A 13 -1.59 -5.29 6.17
CA PHE A 13 -2.98 -5.11 6.56
C PHE A 13 -3.14 -4.86 8.07
N THR A 14 -2.32 -5.49 8.91
CA THR A 14 -2.27 -5.19 10.33
C THR A 14 -1.85 -3.74 10.56
N ALA A 15 -0.77 -3.28 9.91
CA ALA A 15 -0.31 -1.90 10.03
C ALA A 15 -1.38 -0.89 9.60
N VAL A 16 -2.11 -1.16 8.50
CA VAL A 16 -3.22 -0.30 8.06
C VAL A 16 -4.37 -0.34 9.07
N GLY A 17 -4.71 -1.53 9.59
CA GLY A 17 -5.79 -1.69 10.58
C GLY A 17 -5.53 -0.91 11.88
N GLU A 18 -4.29 -0.83 12.34
CA GLU A 18 -3.88 -0.04 13.51
C GLU A 18 -4.11 1.46 13.32
N THR A 19 -4.19 1.94 12.08
CA THR A 19 -4.49 3.35 11.77
C THR A 19 -5.98 3.69 11.85
N GLY A 20 -6.86 2.68 11.87
CA GLY A 20 -8.31 2.83 11.78
C GLY A 20 -8.83 3.22 10.38
N VAL A 21 -7.96 3.27 9.36
CA VAL A 21 -8.36 3.54 7.97
C VAL A 21 -8.94 2.29 7.33
N ASN A 22 -10.15 2.40 6.78
CA ASN A 22 -10.77 1.31 6.02
C ASN A 22 -10.12 1.16 4.64
N ILE A 23 -9.86 -0.08 4.23
CA ILE A 23 -9.43 -0.43 2.87
C ILE A 23 -10.69 -0.73 2.06
N GLU A 24 -10.86 -0.03 0.94
CA GLU A 24 -12.01 -0.20 0.03
C GLU A 24 -11.70 -1.20 -1.08
N ASP A 25 -10.46 -1.22 -1.57
CA ASP A 25 -10.01 -2.16 -2.61
C ASP A 25 -8.49 -2.41 -2.47
N VAL A 26 -8.04 -3.55 -2.98
CA VAL A 26 -6.64 -3.97 -2.99
C VAL A 26 -6.27 -4.51 -4.36
N ARG A 27 -5.20 -3.95 -4.94
CA ARG A 27 -4.57 -4.49 -6.16
C ARG A 27 -3.15 -4.92 -5.85
N ILE A 28 -2.76 -6.07 -6.37
CA ILE A 28 -1.42 -6.63 -6.16
C ILE A 28 -0.82 -6.91 -7.54
N GLU A 29 0.29 -6.24 -7.83
CA GLU A 29 1.11 -6.52 -8.99
C GLU A 29 2.41 -7.20 -8.55
N HIS A 30 2.62 -8.41 -9.04
CA HIS A 30 3.84 -9.16 -8.81
C HIS A 30 4.36 -9.66 -10.17
N SER A 31 5.35 -8.96 -10.71
CA SER A 31 6.03 -9.39 -11.94
C SER A 31 7.25 -10.23 -11.54
N PRO A 32 7.48 -11.42 -12.14
CA PRO A 32 8.65 -12.24 -11.86
C PRO A 32 9.98 -11.50 -12.08
N ASP A 33 9.95 -10.47 -12.93
CA ASP A 33 11.11 -9.67 -13.31
C ASP A 33 11.48 -8.59 -12.28
N ARG A 34 10.69 -8.44 -11.20
CA ARG A 34 10.93 -7.47 -10.12
C ARG A 34 11.03 -8.18 -8.77
N PRO A 35 12.08 -7.90 -7.97
CA PRO A 35 12.27 -8.55 -6.67
C PRO A 35 11.29 -8.09 -5.56
N ARG A 36 10.33 -7.22 -5.90
CA ARG A 36 9.37 -6.63 -4.95
C ARG A 36 8.01 -6.50 -5.62
N GLY A 37 6.95 -6.84 -4.87
CA GLY A 37 5.58 -6.61 -5.30
C GLY A 37 5.16 -5.14 -5.12
N LEU A 38 4.23 -4.70 -5.95
CA LEU A 38 3.46 -3.48 -5.73
C LEU A 38 2.09 -3.87 -5.15
N VAL A 39 1.69 -3.18 -4.09
CA VAL A 39 0.34 -3.25 -3.55
C VAL A 39 -0.23 -1.85 -3.59
N GLU A 40 -1.37 -1.71 -4.24
CA GLU A 40 -2.17 -0.49 -4.25
C GLU A 40 -3.35 -0.69 -3.31
N LEU A 41 -3.54 0.26 -2.39
CA LEU A 41 -4.66 0.27 -1.46
C LEU A 41 -5.56 1.44 -1.85
N LEU A 42 -6.82 1.14 -2.14
CA LEU A 42 -7.84 2.16 -2.30
C LEU A 42 -8.47 2.43 -0.94
N VAL A 43 -8.56 3.71 -0.59
CA VAL A 43 -9.10 4.18 0.69
C VAL A 43 -9.86 5.47 0.45
N GLU A 44 -10.66 5.88 1.43
CA GLU A 44 -11.32 7.18 1.41
C GLU A 44 -10.29 8.31 1.17
N LYS A 45 -10.59 9.21 0.23
CA LYS A 45 -9.69 10.30 -0.19
C LYS A 45 -9.18 11.15 0.99
N ALA A 46 -10.02 11.38 2.00
CA ALA A 46 -9.65 12.16 3.19
C ALA A 46 -8.63 11.43 4.07
N SER A 47 -8.63 10.09 4.05
CA SER A 47 -7.77 9.22 4.85
C SER A 47 -6.39 8.98 4.22
N ALA A 48 -6.27 9.10 2.89
CA ALA A 48 -5.03 8.80 2.18
C ALA A 48 -3.78 9.58 2.68
N PRO A 49 -3.82 10.90 2.96
CA PRO A 49 -2.66 11.62 3.48
C PRO A 49 -2.21 11.14 4.87
N GLN A 50 -3.15 10.70 5.71
CA GLN A 50 -2.85 10.15 7.03
C GLN A 50 -2.23 8.76 6.89
N LEU A 51 -2.83 7.89 6.08
CA LEU A 51 -2.34 6.53 5.86
C LEU A 51 -0.91 6.53 5.31
N CYS A 52 -0.62 7.37 4.31
CA CYS A 52 0.73 7.51 3.78
C CYS A 52 1.75 7.91 4.85
N ARG A 53 1.42 8.87 5.72
CA ARG A 53 2.35 9.28 6.80
C ARG A 53 2.61 8.16 7.81
N LEU A 54 1.57 7.39 8.16
CA LEU A 54 1.70 6.31 9.13
C LEU A 54 2.49 5.12 8.56
N LEU A 55 2.25 4.76 7.31
CA LEU A 55 3.01 3.72 6.63
C LEU A 55 4.48 4.11 6.45
N ASP A 56 4.76 5.36 6.06
CA ASP A 56 6.13 5.88 5.96
C ASP A 56 6.85 5.87 7.32
N ALA A 57 6.17 6.30 8.39
CA ALA A 57 6.71 6.24 9.75
C ALA A 57 6.94 4.81 10.27
N ALA A 58 6.16 3.84 9.80
CA ALA A 58 6.32 2.42 10.09
C ALA A 58 7.38 1.72 9.19
N GLY A 59 8.08 2.48 8.34
CA GLY A 59 9.17 1.98 7.50
C GLY A 59 8.72 1.34 6.18
N TRP A 60 7.44 1.47 5.80
CA TRP A 60 6.96 0.99 4.51
C TRP A 60 7.43 1.92 3.39
N THR A 61 7.92 1.32 2.30
CA THR A 61 8.33 2.10 1.12
C THR A 61 7.10 2.47 0.29
N LEU A 62 6.76 3.76 0.24
CA LEU A 62 5.74 4.27 -0.66
C LEU A 62 6.32 4.50 -2.06
N PRO A 63 5.57 4.21 -3.14
CA PRO A 63 5.97 4.63 -4.47
C PRO A 63 5.99 6.17 -4.56
N ASP A 64 6.79 6.71 -5.48
CA ASP A 64 6.87 8.15 -5.71
C ASP A 64 5.49 8.74 -5.97
N LYS A 65 5.14 9.86 -5.33
CA LYS A 65 3.80 10.49 -5.46
C LYS A 65 3.42 10.89 -6.89
N ASN A 66 4.36 10.78 -7.83
CA ASN A 66 4.19 11.08 -9.26
C ASN A 66 4.03 9.82 -10.14
N SER A 67 4.12 8.61 -9.59
CA SER A 67 3.84 7.39 -10.34
C SER A 67 2.33 7.17 -10.38
N ALA A 68 1.72 7.76 -11.40
CA ALA A 68 0.41 7.44 -11.97
C ALA A 68 -0.61 6.86 -10.97
N ALA A 69 -1.40 7.75 -10.36
CA ALA A 69 -2.79 7.41 -10.12
C ALA A 69 -3.38 7.06 -11.50
N VAL A 70 -3.41 5.78 -11.82
CA VAL A 70 -4.22 5.28 -12.92
C VAL A 70 -5.65 5.61 -12.52
N ASN A 71 -6.17 6.68 -13.12
CA ASN A 71 -7.59 7.02 -13.09
C ASN A 71 -8.38 5.74 -13.38
N TYR A 72 -9.18 5.29 -12.41
CA TYR A 72 -10.35 4.50 -12.74
C TYR A 72 -11.44 5.46 -13.25
N PRO A 73 -12.17 5.12 -14.33
CA PRO A 73 -13.27 5.91 -14.87
C PRO A 73 -14.45 6.06 -13.89
#